data_AF-A0A3M1PIS0-F1
#
_entry.id   AF-A0A3M1PIS0-F1
#
_cell.length_a   1.000
_cell.length_b   1.000
_cell.length_c   1.000
_cell.angle_alpha   90.00
_cell.angle_beta   90.00
_cell.angle_gamma   90.00
#
_symmetry.space_group_name_H-M   'P 1'
#
loop_
_entity.id
_entity.type
_entity.pdbx_description
1 polymer ?
#
loop_
_entity_poly.entity_id
_entity_poly.type
_entity_poly.pdbx_seq_one_letter_code
_entity_poly.pdbx_strand_id
1 'polypeptide(L)'
;MGERQTVVLIHGLFGFSRILWLEYFRGIRKLYASMGLRVLSPRLPWAGSIETRSRVLARALADEKRPLHLVAHSMGGLDARHYITHGGGHARVASLTTIATPHRGSAAADHVCDHLLPMVVFPGVRTLTRKRIAEFNRNTPDHEAVHYFSYAASRPIEEQPWITRHYGRLIEAAEGANDSQVSLVSARWGRHVQDLHADHFELIGRNFWFNPFRKRQSFDHMPLYREIGERILAFPMAEHC
;
A
#
# COMPACT_ATOMS: atom_id res chain seq x y z
N MET A 1 -17.92 12.59 24.25
CA MET A 1 -17.30 11.47 23.50
C MET A 1 -15.82 11.81 23.36
N GLY A 2 -14.92 10.96 23.87
CA GLY A 2 -13.47 11.21 23.79
C GLY A 2 -12.96 11.27 22.34
N GLU A 3 -11.85 11.98 22.14
CA GLU A 3 -11.23 12.13 20.83
C GLU A 3 -10.68 10.78 20.35
N ARG A 4 -11.03 10.38 19.12
CA ARG A 4 -10.61 9.10 18.52
C ARG A 4 -9.43 9.34 17.58
N GLN A 5 -8.41 8.48 17.63
CA GLN A 5 -7.36 8.45 16.62
C GLN A 5 -7.96 8.21 15.23
N THR A 6 -7.42 8.90 14.23
CA THR A 6 -7.87 8.81 12.85
C THR A 6 -6.90 7.97 12.02
N VAL A 7 -7.39 6.86 11.47
CA VAL A 7 -6.68 6.01 10.52
C VAL A 7 -7.17 6.27 9.09
N VAL A 8 -6.24 6.41 8.16
CA VAL A 8 -6.51 6.64 6.74
C VAL A 8 -6.07 5.43 5.93
N LEU A 9 -7.02 4.75 5.30
CA LEU A 9 -6.80 3.61 4.41
C LEU A 9 -6.57 4.10 2.97
N ILE A 10 -5.35 3.87 2.45
CA ILE A 10 -4.92 4.37 1.14
C ILE A 10 -4.71 3.19 0.16
N HIS A 11 -5.57 3.12 -0.86
CA HIS A 11 -5.52 2.04 -1.84
C HIS A 11 -4.40 2.24 -2.87
N GLY A 12 -3.96 1.16 -3.53
CA GLY A 12 -2.95 1.20 -4.59
C GLY A 12 -3.49 1.55 -5.99
N LEU A 13 -2.66 1.24 -6.99
CA LEU A 13 -2.99 1.33 -8.41
C LEU A 13 -4.14 0.37 -8.74
N PHE A 14 -5.04 0.79 -9.62
CA PHE A 14 -6.31 0.14 -9.93
C PHE A 14 -7.24 -0.06 -8.71
N GLY A 15 -6.88 0.52 -7.56
CA GLY A 15 -7.72 0.51 -6.38
C GLY A 15 -8.93 1.44 -6.54
N PHE A 16 -9.99 1.09 -5.84
CA PHE A 16 -11.27 1.77 -5.81
C PHE A 16 -11.75 1.88 -4.36
N SER A 17 -12.40 2.97 -3.94
CA SER A 17 -12.90 3.04 -2.55
C SER A 17 -14.05 2.03 -2.34
N ARG A 18 -15.03 2.05 -3.24
CA ARG A 18 -16.07 1.03 -3.42
C ARG A 18 -16.51 1.03 -4.89
N ILE A 19 -16.69 -0.16 -5.47
CA ILE A 19 -17.45 -0.36 -6.71
C ILE A 19 -18.61 -1.29 -6.34
N LEU A 20 -19.84 -0.77 -6.34
CA LEU A 20 -21.02 -1.48 -5.84
C LEU A 20 -20.77 -2.03 -4.41
N TRP A 21 -20.79 -3.36 -4.24
CA TRP A 21 -20.55 -4.08 -2.98
C TRP A 21 -19.08 -4.44 -2.72
N LEU A 22 -18.16 -4.13 -3.64
CA LEU A 22 -16.75 -4.49 -3.53
C LEU A 22 -15.97 -3.38 -2.83
N GLU A 23 -15.51 -3.66 -1.60
CA GLU A 23 -14.54 -2.83 -0.88
C GLU A 23 -13.11 -3.24 -1.24
N TYR A 24 -12.21 -2.28 -1.46
CA TYR A 24 -10.80 -2.61 -1.67
C TYR A 24 -10.20 -3.25 -0.43
N PHE A 25 -10.29 -2.58 0.72
CA PHE A 25 -9.91 -3.14 2.02
C PHE A 25 -11.08 -3.90 2.64
N ARG A 26 -11.27 -5.17 2.24
CA ARG A 26 -12.44 -5.97 2.65
C ARG A 26 -12.51 -6.12 4.17
N GLY A 27 -13.54 -5.56 4.80
CA GLY A 27 -13.80 -5.72 6.24
C GLY A 27 -12.95 -4.85 7.16
N ILE A 28 -11.90 -4.18 6.67
CA ILE A 28 -10.94 -3.45 7.51
C ILE A 28 -11.55 -2.20 8.12
N ARG A 29 -12.41 -1.49 7.37
CA ARG A 29 -13.15 -0.36 7.93
C ARG A 29 -13.99 -0.76 9.14
N LYS A 30 -14.65 -1.92 9.09
CA LYS A 30 -15.46 -2.44 10.20
C LYS A 30 -14.58 -2.85 11.38
N LEU A 31 -13.47 -3.54 11.12
CA LEU A 31 -12.49 -3.93 12.13
C LEU A 31 -11.98 -2.70 12.90
N TYR A 32 -11.46 -1.70 12.21
CA TYR A 32 -10.92 -0.50 12.84
C TYR A 32 -12.00 0.31 13.57
N ALA A 33 -13.21 0.41 13.02
CA ALA A 33 -14.33 1.04 13.73
C ALA A 33 -14.67 0.30 15.04
N SER A 34 -14.66 -1.04 15.05
CA SER A 34 -14.87 -1.84 16.28
C SER A 34 -13.75 -1.71 17.30
N MET A 35 -12.54 -1.31 16.86
CA MET A 35 -11.40 -1.01 17.73
C MET A 35 -11.42 0.43 18.27
N GLY A 36 -12.45 1.22 17.93
CA GLY A 36 -12.59 2.61 18.37
C GLY A 36 -11.87 3.64 17.51
N LEU A 37 -11.28 3.24 16.37
CA LEU A 37 -10.61 4.15 15.44
C LEU A 37 -11.61 4.85 14.53
N ARG A 38 -11.36 6.13 14.22
CA ARG A 38 -12.06 6.84 13.14
C ARG A 38 -11.40 6.49 11.81
N VAL A 39 -12.17 5.95 10.86
CA VAL A 39 -11.62 5.42 9.59
C VAL A 39 -11.97 6.33 8.41
N LEU A 40 -10.94 6.85 7.74
CA LEU A 40 -11.04 7.52 6.45
C LEU A 40 -10.54 6.59 5.35
N SER A 41 -11.12 6.70 4.15
CA SER A 41 -10.60 6.01 2.96
C SER A 41 -10.90 6.87 1.73
N PRO A 42 -10.02 7.85 1.44
CA PRO A 42 -10.22 8.75 0.33
C PRO A 42 -10.18 7.99 -1.01
N ARG A 43 -10.96 8.45 -1.98
CA ARG A 43 -10.96 7.90 -3.33
C ARG A 43 -9.90 8.62 -4.15
N LEU A 44 -8.82 7.92 -4.49
CA LEU A 44 -7.74 8.47 -5.31
C LEU A 44 -7.94 8.09 -6.79
N PRO A 45 -7.37 8.86 -7.74
CA PRO A 45 -7.36 8.50 -9.15
C PRO A 45 -6.78 7.09 -9.36
N TRP A 46 -7.61 6.16 -9.82
CA TRP A 46 -7.31 4.72 -9.87
C TRP A 46 -6.05 4.38 -10.68
N ALA A 47 -5.70 5.17 -11.70
CA ALA A 47 -4.54 4.96 -12.57
C ALA A 47 -3.60 6.18 -12.70
N GLY A 48 -3.78 7.19 -11.83
CA GLY A 48 -2.98 8.42 -11.86
C GLY A 48 -1.54 8.24 -11.39
N SER A 49 -0.68 9.22 -11.65
CA SER A 49 0.69 9.26 -11.12
C SER A 49 0.71 9.47 -9.60
N ILE A 50 1.86 9.22 -8.95
CA ILE A 50 2.05 9.44 -7.51
C ILE A 50 1.72 10.89 -7.15
N GLU A 51 2.21 11.86 -7.92
CA GLU A 51 2.04 13.29 -7.66
C GLU A 51 0.56 13.69 -7.73
N THR A 52 -0.16 13.16 -8.72
CA THR A 52 -1.58 13.43 -8.91
C THR A 52 -2.40 12.83 -7.77
N ARG A 53 -2.14 11.57 -7.42
CA ARG A 53 -2.83 10.85 -6.36
C ARG A 53 -2.54 11.45 -4.98
N SER A 54 -1.29 11.80 -4.72
CA SER A 54 -0.84 12.49 -3.51
C SER A 54 -1.49 13.86 -3.33
N ARG A 55 -1.68 14.64 -4.41
CA ARG A 55 -2.38 15.92 -4.34
C ARG A 55 -3.86 15.77 -3.96
N VAL A 56 -4.53 14.73 -4.49
CA VAL A 56 -5.90 14.41 -4.10
C VAL A 56 -5.96 13.95 -2.65
N LEU A 57 -5.00 13.13 -2.21
CA LEU A 57 -4.86 12.71 -0.81
C LEU A 57 -4.69 13.93 0.12
N ALA A 58 -3.81 14.87 -0.22
CA ALA A 58 -3.56 16.07 0.57
C ALA A 58 -4.84 16.91 0.74
N ARG A 59 -5.60 17.12 -0.35
CA ARG A 59 -6.88 17.85 -0.30
C ARG A 59 -7.92 17.13 0.56
N ALA A 60 -8.01 15.81 0.45
CA ALA A 60 -8.96 15.02 1.23
C ALA A 60 -8.65 15.01 2.74
N LEU A 61 -7.42 15.34 3.13
CA LEU A 61 -6.97 15.36 4.52
C LEU A 61 -6.77 16.77 5.07
N ALA A 62 -7.08 17.82 4.30
CA ALA A 62 -6.76 19.21 4.63
C ALA A 62 -7.43 19.71 5.92
N ASP A 63 -8.64 19.23 6.22
CA ASP A 63 -9.42 19.65 7.39
C ASP A 63 -9.37 18.63 8.53
N GLU A 64 -8.59 17.56 8.36
CA GLU A 64 -8.54 16.46 9.33
C GLU A 64 -7.65 16.77 10.53
N LYS A 65 -8.13 16.45 11.73
CA LYS A 65 -7.37 16.64 12.97
C LYS A 65 -6.17 15.70 13.06
N ARG A 66 -5.05 16.21 13.57
CA ARG A 66 -3.85 15.42 13.90
C ARG A 66 -4.01 14.71 15.26
N PRO A 67 -3.29 13.60 15.51
CA PRO A 67 -2.43 12.88 14.57
C PRO A 67 -3.24 11.98 13.61
N LEU A 68 -2.75 11.87 12.37
CA LEU A 68 -3.22 10.92 11.37
C LEU A 68 -2.30 9.69 11.31
N HIS A 69 -2.89 8.51 11.18
CA HIS A 69 -2.17 7.27 10.95
C HIS A 69 -2.51 6.73 9.57
N LEU A 70 -1.53 6.67 8.68
CA LEU A 70 -1.72 6.20 7.31
C LEU A 70 -1.44 4.70 7.24
N VAL A 71 -2.37 3.95 6.64
CA VAL A 71 -2.20 2.52 6.32
C VAL A 71 -2.42 2.37 4.83
N ALA A 72 -1.36 2.01 4.11
CA ALA A 72 -1.32 2.10 2.66
C ALA A 72 -0.89 0.79 2.03
N HIS A 73 -1.62 0.37 0.99
CA HIS A 73 -1.31 -0.85 0.25
C HIS A 73 -0.75 -0.52 -1.13
N SER A 74 0.25 -1.28 -1.58
CA SER A 74 0.81 -1.17 -2.93
C SER A 74 1.26 0.26 -3.23
N MET A 75 0.91 0.81 -4.40
CA MET A 75 1.21 2.20 -4.78
C MET A 75 0.76 3.25 -3.74
N GLY A 76 -0.25 2.96 -2.92
CA GLY A 76 -0.75 3.88 -1.89
C GLY A 76 0.35 4.32 -0.91
N GLY A 77 1.34 3.47 -0.63
CA GLY A 77 2.45 3.82 0.24
C GLY A 77 3.39 4.87 -0.37
N LEU A 78 3.52 4.89 -1.69
CA LEU A 78 4.28 5.92 -2.40
C LEU A 78 3.51 7.24 -2.44
N ASP A 79 2.18 7.19 -2.63
CA ASP A 79 1.31 8.38 -2.54
C ASP A 79 1.41 9.03 -1.16
N ALA A 80 1.43 8.21 -0.11
CA ALA A 80 1.58 8.65 1.27
C ALA A 80 2.96 9.26 1.55
N ARG A 81 4.06 8.63 1.10
CA ARG A 81 5.41 9.20 1.22
C ARG A 81 5.54 10.54 0.50
N HIS A 82 4.98 10.65 -0.70
CA HIS A 82 4.94 11.91 -1.44
C HIS A 82 4.13 12.97 -0.69
N TYR A 83 2.97 12.60 -0.10
CA TYR A 83 2.14 13.53 0.67
C TYR A 83 2.87 14.04 1.93
N ILE A 84 3.54 13.15 2.65
CA ILE A 84 4.30 13.51 3.86
C ILE A 84 5.39 14.53 3.51
N THR A 85 6.16 14.28 2.46
CA THR A 85 7.32 15.09 2.08
C THR A 85 6.93 16.39 1.39
N HIS A 86 6.07 16.31 0.37
CA HIS A 86 5.78 17.43 -0.54
C HIS A 86 4.43 18.08 -0.29
N GLY A 87 3.51 17.38 0.37
CA GLY A 87 2.14 17.84 0.62
C GLY A 87 1.89 18.37 2.03
N GLY A 88 2.94 18.61 2.81
CA GLY A 88 2.84 19.08 4.20
C GLY A 88 2.32 18.02 5.19
N GLY A 89 2.26 16.75 4.78
CA GLY A 89 1.73 15.68 5.63
C GLY A 89 2.57 15.42 6.88
N HIS A 90 3.87 15.74 6.88
CA HIS A 90 4.76 15.59 8.04
C HIS A 90 4.24 16.29 9.31
N ALA A 91 3.51 17.41 9.18
CA ALA A 91 2.95 18.15 10.32
C ALA A 91 1.72 17.49 10.95
N ARG A 92 1.15 16.47 10.30
CA ARG A 92 -0.14 15.86 10.69
C ARG A 92 -0.07 14.35 10.87
N VAL A 93 0.84 13.68 10.17
CA VAL A 93 0.95 12.23 10.17
C VAL A 93 1.90 11.79 11.28
N ALA A 94 1.43 10.93 12.19
CA ALA A 94 2.28 10.31 13.20
C ALA A 94 2.95 9.04 12.68
N SER A 95 2.26 8.26 11.85
CA SER A 95 2.80 7.02 11.30
C SER A 95 2.32 6.72 9.90
N LEU A 96 3.19 6.09 9.10
CA LEU A 96 2.86 5.44 7.84
C LEU A 96 3.19 3.94 7.95
N THR A 97 2.19 3.09 7.80
CA THR A 97 2.37 1.65 7.60
C THR A 97 2.12 1.30 6.14
N THR A 98 3.12 0.72 5.47
CA THR A 98 3.00 0.24 4.10
C THR A 98 2.87 -1.29 4.05
N ILE A 99 2.06 -1.77 3.12
CA ILE A 99 1.82 -3.20 2.89
C ILE A 99 2.06 -3.47 1.42
N ALA A 100 3.10 -4.24 1.10
CA ALA A 100 3.50 -4.58 -0.27
C ALA A 100 3.70 -3.37 -1.20
N THR A 101 4.22 -2.25 -0.67
CA THR A 101 4.49 -1.05 -1.47
C THR A 101 5.79 -1.20 -2.26
N PRO A 102 5.82 -0.95 -3.58
CA PRO A 102 7.05 -1.06 -4.37
C PRO A 102 7.99 0.14 -4.13
N HIS A 103 8.63 0.20 -2.96
CA HIS A 103 9.51 1.32 -2.59
C HIS A 103 10.80 1.40 -3.42
N ARG A 104 11.11 0.37 -4.22
CA ARG A 104 12.21 0.37 -5.20
C ARG A 104 11.71 0.11 -6.63
N GLY A 105 10.40 0.26 -6.85
CA GLY A 105 9.73 -0.07 -8.11
C GLY A 105 9.46 -1.57 -8.26
N SER A 106 9.06 -1.98 -9.46
CA SER A 106 8.79 -3.38 -9.78
C SER A 106 9.28 -3.73 -11.18
N ALA A 107 10.00 -4.85 -11.32
CA ALA A 107 10.37 -5.40 -12.62
C ALA A 107 9.16 -5.72 -13.51
N ALA A 108 7.98 -5.98 -12.93
CA ALA A 108 6.75 -6.12 -13.71
C ALA A 108 6.34 -4.80 -14.37
N ALA A 109 6.48 -3.67 -13.67
CA ALA A 109 6.21 -2.35 -14.24
C ALA A 109 7.20 -2.01 -15.35
N ASP A 110 8.48 -2.33 -15.17
CA ASP A 110 9.50 -2.19 -16.22
C ASP A 110 9.10 -2.99 -17.46
N HIS A 111 8.78 -4.28 -17.29
CA HIS A 111 8.38 -5.15 -18.41
C HIS A 111 7.17 -4.59 -19.17
N VAL A 112 6.12 -4.14 -18.46
CA VAL A 112 4.93 -3.53 -19.07
C VAL A 112 5.30 -2.27 -19.85
N CYS A 113 6.19 -1.43 -19.32
CA CYS A 113 6.64 -0.22 -20.01
C CYS A 113 7.52 -0.51 -21.23
N ASP A 114 8.32 -1.57 -21.19
CA ASP A 114 9.24 -1.94 -22.28
C ASP A 114 8.51 -2.62 -23.45
N HIS A 115 7.39 -3.32 -23.18
CA HIS A 115 6.72 -4.18 -24.17
C HIS A 115 5.36 -3.64 -24.66
N LEU A 116 4.77 -2.65 -23.98
CA LEU A 116 3.54 -2.00 -24.42
C LEU A 116 3.80 -0.59 -24.97
N LEU A 117 3.01 -0.18 -25.95
CA LEU A 117 3.08 1.17 -26.51
C LEU A 117 2.89 2.22 -25.40
N PRO A 118 3.72 3.29 -25.32
CA PRO A 118 3.60 4.28 -24.25
C PRO A 118 2.17 4.80 -24.08
N MET A 119 1.50 5.16 -25.18
CA MET A 119 0.13 5.69 -25.17
C MET A 119 -0.91 4.77 -24.50
N VAL A 120 -0.65 3.46 -24.38
CA VAL A 120 -1.55 2.52 -23.70
C VAL A 120 -1.20 2.31 -22.22
N VAL A 121 -0.01 2.73 -21.79
CA VAL A 121 0.45 2.55 -20.41
C VAL A 121 -0.02 3.70 -19.53
N PHE A 122 -0.83 3.36 -18.53
CA PHE A 122 -1.35 4.30 -17.54
C PHE A 122 -0.22 5.04 -16.79
N PRO A 123 -0.40 6.34 -16.46
CA PRO A 123 0.60 7.14 -15.75
C PRO A 123 1.11 6.49 -14.45
N GLY A 124 0.21 5.86 -13.69
CA GLY A 124 0.57 5.16 -12.46
C GLY A 124 1.55 4.01 -12.71
N VAL A 125 1.30 3.15 -13.71
CA VAL A 125 2.21 2.06 -14.08
C VAL A 125 3.59 2.61 -14.44
N ARG A 126 3.65 3.66 -15.26
CA ARG A 126 4.91 4.26 -15.69
C ARG A 126 5.74 4.73 -14.50
N THR A 127 5.11 5.29 -13.47
CA THR A 127 5.82 5.77 -12.27
C THR A 127 6.36 4.63 -11.41
N LEU A 128 5.81 3.42 -11.48
CA LEU A 128 6.24 2.27 -10.68
C LEU A 128 7.47 1.53 -11.23
N THR A 129 8.04 1.98 -12.34
CA THR A 129 9.31 1.46 -12.88
C THR A 129 10.45 1.68 -11.87
N ARG A 130 11.40 0.74 -11.82
CA ARG A 130 12.51 0.79 -10.84
C ARG A 130 13.33 2.07 -10.98
N LYS A 131 13.57 2.50 -12.23
CA LYS A 131 14.27 3.76 -12.54
C LYS A 131 13.57 4.99 -11.95
N ARG A 132 12.25 5.11 -12.15
CA ARG A 132 11.50 6.28 -11.68
C ARG A 132 11.32 6.26 -10.17
N ILE A 133 11.16 5.09 -9.54
CA ILE A 133 11.11 5.01 -8.08
C ILE A 133 12.46 5.31 -7.43
N ALA A 134 13.58 4.96 -8.08
CA ALA A 134 14.90 5.38 -7.60
C ALA A 134 15.05 6.91 -7.59
N GLU A 135 14.55 7.60 -8.62
CA GLU A 135 14.49 9.06 -8.66
C GLU A 135 13.53 9.63 -7.61
N PHE A 136 12.34 9.06 -7.49
CA PHE A 136 11.37 9.41 -6.45
C PHE A 136 12.00 9.36 -5.06
N ASN A 137 12.75 8.30 -4.74
CA ASN A 137 13.38 8.14 -3.43
C ASN A 137 14.44 9.22 -3.14
N ARG A 138 15.22 9.64 -4.15
CA ARG A 138 16.18 10.74 -3.98
C ARG A 138 15.50 12.06 -3.63
N ASN A 139 14.30 12.28 -4.17
CA ASN A 139 13.54 13.51 -3.98
C ASN A 139 12.48 13.42 -2.88
N THR A 140 12.31 12.25 -2.25
CA THR A 140 11.25 11.98 -1.26
C THR A 140 11.82 11.24 -0.05
N PRO A 141 12.73 11.89 0.71
CA PRO A 141 13.27 11.33 1.94
C PRO A 141 12.16 11.16 2.99
N ASP A 142 12.35 10.22 3.90
CA ASP A 142 11.47 10.07 5.05
C ASP A 142 11.65 11.26 6.01
N HIS A 143 10.56 11.71 6.63
CA HIS A 143 10.59 12.81 7.58
C HIS A 143 10.76 12.27 9.01
N GLU A 144 11.69 12.81 9.78
CA GLU A 144 12.08 12.29 11.12
C GLU A 144 10.92 12.20 12.13
N ALA A 145 9.96 13.14 12.05
CA ALA A 145 8.79 13.17 12.92
C ALA A 145 7.75 12.06 12.63
N VAL A 146 7.92 11.29 11.55
CA VAL A 146 6.97 10.25 11.13
C VAL A 146 7.56 8.86 11.34
N HIS A 147 6.78 7.96 11.93
CA HIS A 147 7.18 6.56 12.07
C HIS A 147 6.79 5.74 10.85
N TYR A 148 7.77 5.13 10.18
CA TYR A 148 7.56 4.32 8.99
C TYR A 148 7.69 2.83 9.30
N PHE A 149 6.63 2.08 9.03
CA PHE A 149 6.59 0.62 9.14
C PHE A 149 6.29 -0.01 7.79
N SER A 150 6.85 -1.20 7.52
CA SER A 150 6.48 -1.93 6.32
C SER A 150 6.27 -3.42 6.54
N TYR A 151 5.30 -3.96 5.83
CA TYR A 151 5.08 -5.39 5.63
C TYR A 151 5.36 -5.74 4.18
N ALA A 152 6.15 -6.78 3.98
CA ALA A 152 6.39 -7.36 2.67
C ALA A 152 5.63 -8.68 2.57
N ALA A 153 5.42 -9.18 1.36
CA ALA A 153 4.74 -10.45 1.17
C ALA A 153 5.39 -11.25 0.04
N SER A 154 5.32 -12.56 0.13
CA SER A 154 5.69 -13.43 -0.97
C SER A 154 4.96 -14.77 -0.93
N ARG A 155 4.88 -15.38 -2.11
CA ARG A 155 4.51 -16.79 -2.28
C ARG A 155 5.40 -17.44 -3.34
N PRO A 156 5.64 -18.76 -3.24
CA PRO A 156 6.20 -19.54 -4.36
C PRO A 156 5.42 -19.29 -5.65
N ILE A 157 6.10 -19.23 -6.80
CA ILE A 157 5.48 -18.91 -8.11
C ILE A 157 4.27 -19.78 -8.42
N GLU A 158 4.33 -21.07 -8.08
CA GLU A 158 3.27 -22.04 -8.29
C GLU A 158 2.02 -21.78 -7.44
N GLU A 159 2.14 -21.04 -6.34
CA GLU A 159 1.06 -20.62 -5.46
C GLU A 159 0.51 -19.23 -5.79
N GLN A 160 1.18 -18.46 -6.64
CA GLN A 160 0.69 -17.14 -7.06
C GLN A 160 -0.52 -17.26 -8.01
N PRO A 161 -1.41 -16.25 -8.05
CA PRO A 161 -2.53 -16.20 -8.99
C PRO A 161 -2.05 -16.41 -10.44
N TRP A 162 -2.70 -17.30 -11.17
CA TRP A 162 -2.25 -17.70 -12.51
C TRP A 162 -2.20 -16.52 -13.49
N ILE A 163 -3.12 -15.56 -13.35
CA ILE A 163 -3.21 -14.33 -14.16
C ILE A 163 -2.01 -13.39 -13.97
N THR A 164 -1.36 -13.40 -12.81
CA THR A 164 -0.19 -12.55 -12.50
C THR A 164 1.11 -13.34 -12.41
N ARG A 165 1.06 -14.66 -12.53
CA ARG A 165 2.22 -15.56 -12.42
C ARG A 165 3.34 -15.24 -13.41
N HIS A 166 2.99 -14.77 -14.61
CA HIS A 166 3.98 -14.30 -15.58
C HIS A 166 4.83 -13.17 -14.99
N TYR A 167 4.20 -12.15 -14.40
CA TYR A 167 4.89 -11.06 -13.71
C TYR A 167 5.66 -11.54 -12.48
N GLY A 168 5.10 -12.48 -11.72
CA GLY A 168 5.80 -13.12 -10.60
C GLY A 168 7.14 -13.74 -10.99
N ARG A 169 7.21 -14.45 -12.12
CA ARG A 169 8.45 -15.03 -12.64
C ARG A 169 9.46 -13.97 -13.07
N LEU A 170 8.99 -12.89 -13.71
CA LEU A 170 9.84 -11.77 -14.10
C LEU A 170 10.47 -11.09 -12.89
N ILE A 171 9.66 -10.85 -11.85
CA ILE A 171 10.14 -10.28 -10.59
C ILE A 171 11.08 -11.25 -9.88
N GLU A 172 10.78 -12.55 -9.86
CA GLU A 172 11.65 -13.55 -9.23
C GLU A 172 13.03 -13.61 -9.88
N ALA A 173 13.08 -13.62 -11.21
CA ALA A 173 14.33 -13.59 -11.95
C ALA A 173 15.16 -12.31 -11.71
N ALA A 174 14.51 -11.17 -11.47
CA ALA A 174 15.17 -9.88 -11.34
C ALA A 174 15.47 -9.46 -9.89
N GLU A 175 14.63 -9.86 -8.94
CA GLU A 175 14.58 -9.31 -7.58
C GLU A 175 14.34 -10.37 -6.49
N GLY A 176 14.05 -11.63 -6.87
CA GLY A 176 13.79 -12.74 -5.95
C GLY A 176 12.33 -12.84 -5.47
N ALA A 177 12.15 -13.41 -4.27
CA ALA A 177 10.82 -13.71 -3.72
C ALA A 177 9.86 -12.50 -3.76
N ASN A 178 8.62 -12.75 -4.17
CA ASN A 178 7.64 -11.70 -4.46
C ASN A 178 6.20 -12.16 -4.27
N ASP A 179 5.29 -11.19 -4.24
CA ASP A 179 3.85 -11.39 -4.06
C ASP A 179 3.04 -11.43 -5.37
N SER A 180 3.72 -11.69 -6.49
CA SER A 180 3.26 -11.57 -7.90
C SER A 180 3.23 -10.17 -8.50
N GLN A 181 3.48 -9.10 -7.72
CA GLN A 181 3.51 -7.71 -8.22
C GLN A 181 4.73 -6.93 -7.73
N VAL A 182 5.21 -7.22 -6.52
CA VAL A 182 6.28 -6.51 -5.83
C VAL A 182 7.19 -7.53 -5.14
N SER A 183 8.51 -7.32 -5.26
CA SER A 183 9.50 -8.14 -4.58
C SER A 183 9.57 -7.82 -3.08
N LEU A 184 10.03 -8.78 -2.26
CA LEU A 184 10.31 -8.54 -0.85
C LEU A 184 11.29 -7.37 -0.66
N VAL A 185 12.36 -7.34 -1.46
CA VAL A 185 13.39 -6.29 -1.38
C VAL A 185 12.83 -4.90 -1.72
N SER A 186 11.87 -4.80 -2.63
CA SER A 186 11.20 -3.53 -2.94
C SER A 186 10.19 -3.14 -1.86
N ALA A 187 9.51 -4.10 -1.23
CA ALA A 187 8.51 -3.87 -0.19
C ALA A 187 9.05 -3.50 1.20
N ARG A 188 10.28 -3.90 1.53
CA ARG A 188 10.93 -3.56 2.80
C ARG A 188 11.37 -2.10 2.85
N TRP A 189 10.86 -1.31 3.80
CA TRP A 189 11.15 0.12 3.95
C TRP A 189 10.99 0.57 5.40
N GLY A 190 11.73 1.61 5.81
CA GLY A 190 11.72 2.09 7.20
C GLY A 190 11.99 0.96 8.19
N ARG A 191 11.19 0.88 9.26
CA ARG A 191 11.19 -0.27 10.15
C ARG A 191 10.33 -1.39 9.56
N HIS A 192 10.97 -2.33 8.88
CA HIS A 192 10.30 -3.54 8.43
C HIS A 192 9.81 -4.38 9.63
N VAL A 193 8.56 -4.84 9.58
CA VAL A 193 7.92 -5.60 10.65
C VAL A 193 7.95 -7.09 10.37
N GLN A 194 7.46 -7.51 9.21
CA GLN A 194 7.33 -8.93 8.87
C GLN A 194 7.21 -9.16 7.36
N ASP A 195 7.77 -10.28 6.88
CA ASP A 195 7.43 -10.87 5.59
C ASP A 195 6.25 -11.84 5.75
N LEU A 196 5.20 -11.64 4.97
CA LEU A 196 3.96 -12.39 5.02
C LEU A 196 3.94 -13.46 3.93
N HIS A 197 3.39 -14.64 4.24
CA HIS A 197 3.14 -15.67 3.23
C HIS A 197 1.79 -15.43 2.53
N ALA A 198 1.77 -14.46 1.61
CA ALA A 198 0.58 -14.00 0.91
C ALA A 198 0.92 -13.52 -0.50
N ASP A 199 -0.05 -13.61 -1.42
CA ASP A 199 0.01 -12.85 -2.68
C ASP A 199 -0.53 -11.42 -2.50
N HIS A 200 -0.24 -10.55 -3.47
CA HIS A 200 -0.54 -9.12 -3.41
C HIS A 200 -2.03 -8.80 -3.15
N PHE A 201 -2.92 -9.69 -3.57
CA PHE A 201 -4.37 -9.47 -3.49
C PHE A 201 -4.96 -10.03 -2.19
N GLU A 202 -4.38 -11.11 -1.67
CA GLU A 202 -4.78 -11.67 -0.38
C GLU A 202 -4.60 -10.65 0.75
N LEU A 203 -3.60 -9.77 0.64
CA LEU A 203 -3.33 -8.69 1.60
C LEU A 203 -4.50 -7.71 1.76
N ILE A 204 -5.44 -7.65 0.80
CA ILE A 204 -6.64 -6.82 0.88
C ILE A 204 -7.93 -7.65 0.96
N GLY A 205 -7.82 -8.95 1.26
CA GLY A 205 -8.95 -9.87 1.39
C GLY A 205 -9.53 -10.34 0.06
N ARG A 206 -8.72 -10.33 -1.01
CA ARG A 206 -9.08 -10.82 -2.34
C ARG A 206 -8.30 -12.08 -2.67
N ASN A 207 -9.03 -13.13 -3.02
CA ASN A 207 -8.41 -14.40 -3.41
C ASN A 207 -8.68 -14.63 -4.90
N PHE A 208 -7.65 -14.51 -5.72
CA PHE A 208 -7.69 -14.80 -7.17
C PHE A 208 -7.03 -16.15 -7.52
N TRP A 209 -6.93 -17.05 -6.53
CA TRP A 209 -6.57 -18.44 -6.76
C TRP A 209 -7.73 -19.21 -7.39
N PHE A 210 -7.76 -19.27 -8.72
CA PHE A 210 -8.77 -19.99 -9.49
C PHE A 210 -8.27 -21.35 -10.02
N ASN A 211 -7.32 -22.00 -9.33
CA ASN A 211 -6.78 -23.28 -9.79
C ASN A 211 -7.52 -24.46 -9.12
N PRO A 212 -8.32 -25.25 -9.87
CA PRO A 212 -9.06 -26.39 -9.31
C PRO A 212 -8.17 -27.61 -9.03
N PHE A 213 -6.95 -27.68 -9.58
CA PHE A 213 -6.08 -28.85 -9.52
C PHE A 213 -5.07 -28.83 -8.37
N ARG A 214 -4.94 -27.70 -7.66
CA ARG A 214 -4.03 -27.56 -6.51
C ARG A 214 -4.73 -26.87 -5.35
N LYS A 215 -4.61 -27.47 -4.16
CA LYS A 215 -5.02 -26.82 -2.91
C LYS A 215 -3.96 -25.81 -2.50
N ARG A 216 -4.40 -24.63 -2.07
CA ARG A 216 -3.56 -23.57 -1.52
C ARG A 216 -4.19 -23.09 -0.22
N GLN A 217 -3.38 -22.96 0.84
CA GLN A 217 -3.85 -22.33 2.07
C GLN A 217 -4.05 -20.84 1.80
N SER A 218 -5.27 -20.35 2.01
CA SER A 218 -5.58 -18.92 1.90
C SER A 218 -4.93 -18.15 3.04
N PHE A 219 -4.45 -16.94 2.76
CA PHE A 219 -4.02 -16.00 3.78
C PHE A 219 -5.23 -15.24 4.35
N ASP A 220 -5.35 -15.18 5.68
CA ASP A 220 -6.31 -14.31 6.37
C ASP A 220 -5.63 -12.97 6.68
N HIS A 221 -6.12 -11.90 6.07
CA HIS A 221 -5.58 -10.56 6.24
C HIS A 221 -6.04 -9.88 7.54
N MET A 222 -7.08 -10.37 8.20
CA MET A 222 -7.65 -9.71 9.39
C MET A 222 -6.67 -9.59 10.58
N PRO A 223 -5.87 -10.62 10.93
CA PRO A 223 -4.86 -10.51 11.99
C PRO A 223 -3.80 -9.44 11.71
N LEU A 224 -3.32 -9.34 10.45
CA LEU A 224 -2.37 -8.30 10.04
C LEU A 224 -2.92 -6.90 10.33
N TYR A 225 -4.14 -6.61 9.89
CA TYR A 225 -4.73 -5.29 10.13
C TYR A 225 -5.02 -5.07 11.61
N ARG A 226 -5.43 -6.10 12.37
CA ARG A 226 -5.62 -5.98 13.82
C ARG A 226 -4.34 -5.53 14.50
N GLU A 227 -3.20 -6.16 14.19
CA GLU A 227 -1.90 -5.78 14.73
C GLU A 227 -1.54 -4.32 14.40
N ILE A 228 -1.79 -3.89 13.15
CA ILE A 228 -1.58 -2.49 12.74
C ILE A 228 -2.48 -1.54 13.55
N GLY A 229 -3.74 -1.90 13.77
CA GLY A 229 -4.68 -1.11 14.58
C GLY A 229 -4.27 -1.01 16.04
N GLU A 230 -3.80 -2.12 16.65
CA GLU A 230 -3.28 -2.15 18.02
C GLU A 230 -2.03 -1.27 18.16
N ARG A 231 -1.14 -1.32 17.15
CA ARG A 231 0.04 -0.45 17.09
C ARG A 231 -0.35 1.02 17.01
N ILE A 232 -1.37 1.38 16.23
CA ILE A 232 -1.89 2.74 16.14
C ILE A 232 -2.40 3.20 17.51
N LEU A 233 -3.23 2.39 18.17
CA LEU A 233 -3.79 2.71 19.49
C LEU A 233 -2.72 2.87 20.59
N ALA A 234 -1.54 2.29 20.41
CA ALA A 234 -0.41 2.45 21.31
C ALA A 234 0.36 3.78 21.14
N PHE A 235 0.09 4.57 20.08
CA PHE A 235 0.67 5.91 19.94
C PHE A 235 0.07 6.88 20.95
N PRO A 236 0.87 7.78 21.56
CA PRO A 236 0.34 8.83 22.41
C PRO A 236 -0.56 9.77 21.60
N MET A 237 -1.70 10.15 22.19
CA MET A 237 -2.52 11.22 21.63
C MET A 237 -1.74 12.53 21.67
N ALA A 238 -1.85 13.35 20.62
CA ALA A 238 -1.32 14.70 20.68
C ALA A 238 -2.04 15.45 21.80
N GLU A 239 -1.27 16.02 22.75
CA GLU A 239 -1.81 16.95 23.73
C GLU A 239 -2.40 18.15 22.98
N HIS A 240 -3.57 18.61 23.42
CA HIS A 240 -4.22 19.77 22.83
C HIS A 240 -3.32 20.99 23.05
N CYS A 241 -2.67 21.50 22.00
CA CYS A 241 -2.16 22.88 21.97
C CYS A 241 -3.27 23.81 21.50
#